data_AF-A0A9N8HZK5-F1
#
_entry.id   AF-A0A9N8HZK5-F1
#
_cell.length_a   1.000
_cell.length_b   1.000
_cell.length_c   1.000
_cell.angle_alpha   90.00
_cell.angle_beta   90.00
_cell.angle_gamma   90.00
#
_symmetry.space_group_name_H-M   'P 1'
#
loop_
_entity.id
_entity.type
_entity.pdbx_description
1 polymer ?
#
loop_
_entity_poly.entity_id
_entity_poly.type
_entity_poly.pdbx_seq_one_letter_code
_entity_poly.pdbx_strand_id
1 'polypeptide(L)'
;MEGMMRRPSGAAAASRPSGAAAAARRMEVELELSSSSDDEGMPPLAARPAPPREPPRPRGPRESPIVPARRAPSPAFLSQADDDFNATLQASQQDADDDLVVLEEEDDGLTACERVYRNKNNSQPDLLSMCIGLKTADNTRWLADFENDDLYKDLPQRSSFCPKVMNLKIEIRRRAKQLGAAVRCSALLRPQCIAWLKNNPIQDVRDIAFLRLEEAKTYRVLEEQKEERDAAAANRLANSNWNVHKPWLRLYMAMCHDAAREALMMDGQVMNREELDARNSDERPPSYAQVVAGIYNDATWTPVTEALPELHSLFEEPISLPFNEMPGGEVSQEEVKTRIADSRARLISIIFDWELSGNGFGQRTQGDGQWGHFSEQHMELEDGDNRANFVKPHLGQRIHHLYLWHLSDSMEILTKVLNVLSGEVAADSERAGDTAVVRRRRRAAAALAADRRQRKKFRNVVGSSLSAIAITNKEDNIRHEEDKVERLTFAQLAAEDEGNDRKVELYGQLLAHHKAKIGDYQDELAAMKKAYNKILEDNNDDDEDE
;
A
#
# COMPACT_ATOMS: atom_id res chain seq x y z
N MET A 1 38.07 35.74 59.23
CA MET A 1 38.39 36.97 58.47
C MET A 1 38.99 36.53 57.15
N GLU A 2 38.16 35.99 56.26
CA GLU A 2 37.50 36.72 55.16
C GLU A 2 38.49 37.17 54.08
N GLY A 3 38.71 36.29 53.10
CA GLY A 3 39.26 36.61 51.80
C GLY A 3 38.15 36.54 50.76
N MET A 4 37.53 37.70 50.49
CA MET A 4 36.56 37.90 49.42
C MET A 4 37.22 37.69 48.05
N MET A 5 36.73 36.73 47.27
CA MET A 5 36.85 36.76 45.81
C MET A 5 35.45 36.85 45.20
N ARG A 6 35.16 38.02 44.61
CA ARG A 6 33.98 38.28 43.79
C ARG A 6 34.15 37.59 42.43
N ARG A 7 33.19 36.74 42.05
CA ARG A 7 32.97 36.33 40.65
C ARG A 7 31.98 37.31 40.01
N PRO A 8 32.19 37.76 38.75
CA PRO A 8 31.15 38.44 38.00
C PRO A 8 30.20 37.42 37.36
N SER A 9 28.90 37.63 37.52
CA SER A 9 27.85 36.97 36.76
C SER A 9 27.69 37.65 35.40
N GLY A 10 28.01 36.93 34.32
CA GLY A 10 27.63 37.28 32.96
C GLY A 10 26.65 36.24 32.45
N ALA A 11 25.34 36.52 32.59
CA ALA A 11 24.28 35.73 31.98
C ALA A 11 24.13 36.16 30.52
N ALA A 12 24.63 35.34 29.59
CA ALA A 12 24.36 35.47 28.17
C ALA A 12 23.05 34.72 27.86
N ALA A 13 22.00 35.48 27.52
CA ALA A 13 20.76 34.94 26.99
C ALA A 13 20.99 34.46 25.55
N ALA A 14 20.91 33.15 25.33
CA ALA A 14 20.94 32.55 24.00
C ALA A 14 19.57 32.73 23.33
N SER A 15 19.49 33.63 22.35
CA SER A 15 18.36 33.74 21.43
C SER A 15 18.42 32.59 20.42
N ARG A 16 17.39 31.75 20.39
CA ARG A 16 17.16 30.75 19.35
C ARG A 16 16.90 31.45 18.00
N PRO A 17 17.56 31.07 16.88
CA PRO A 17 17.17 31.54 15.57
C PRO A 17 15.91 30.80 15.09
N SER A 18 14.91 31.56 14.64
CA SER A 18 13.68 31.06 14.02
C SER A 18 13.96 30.47 12.64
N GLY A 19 13.58 29.20 12.43
CA GLY A 19 13.78 28.43 11.19
C GLY A 19 12.91 28.83 9.99
N ALA A 20 12.62 30.12 9.79
CA ALA A 20 11.78 30.59 8.69
C ALA A 20 12.58 31.18 7.50
N ALA A 21 13.91 31.31 7.60
CA ALA A 21 14.72 31.99 6.58
C ALA A 21 15.42 31.05 5.57
N ALA A 22 15.33 29.72 5.73
CA ALA A 22 16.02 28.76 4.86
C ALA A 22 15.25 28.37 3.59
N ALA A 23 13.94 28.68 3.50
CA ALA A 23 13.11 28.32 2.36
C ALA A 23 13.16 29.34 1.20
N ALA A 24 13.61 30.57 1.44
CA ALA A 24 13.54 31.66 0.46
C ALA A 24 14.76 31.75 -0.50
N ARG A 25 15.85 31.02 -0.26
CA ARG A 25 17.07 31.09 -1.10
C ARG A 25 17.18 30.01 -2.19
N ARG A 26 16.19 29.12 -2.31
CA ARG A 26 16.22 28.02 -3.29
C ARG A 26 15.47 28.31 -4.60
N MET A 27 14.82 29.48 -4.72
CA MET A 27 14.04 29.87 -5.91
C MET A 27 14.70 30.94 -6.79
N GLU A 28 15.83 31.54 -6.37
CA GLU A 28 16.50 32.61 -7.14
C GLU A 28 17.66 32.14 -8.04
N VAL A 29 18.00 30.84 -8.05
CA VAL A 29 19.15 30.32 -8.84
C VAL A 29 18.73 29.69 -10.19
N GLU A 30 17.44 29.49 -10.46
CA GLU A 30 16.97 28.89 -11.73
C GLU A 30 16.58 29.90 -12.84
N LEU A 31 16.78 31.21 -12.64
CA LEU A 31 16.35 32.24 -13.59
C LEU A 31 17.48 32.99 -14.32
N GLU A 32 18.76 32.68 -14.10
CA GLU A 32 19.89 33.40 -14.74
C GLU A 32 20.73 32.60 -15.75
N LEU A 33 20.33 31.37 -16.14
CA LEU A 33 21.10 30.56 -17.13
C LEU A 33 20.48 30.47 -18.53
N SER A 34 19.68 31.46 -18.95
CA SER A 34 19.11 31.52 -20.31
C SER A 34 19.48 32.79 -21.09
N SER A 35 20.77 33.11 -21.21
CA SER A 35 21.24 34.02 -22.26
C SER A 35 22.73 33.88 -22.57
N SER A 36 23.10 32.96 -23.45
CA SER A 36 24.28 33.13 -24.32
C SER A 36 24.15 32.22 -25.54
N SER A 37 23.52 32.76 -26.57
CA SER A 37 23.61 32.27 -27.94
C SER A 37 24.92 32.76 -28.53
N ASP A 38 25.91 31.88 -28.66
CA ASP A 38 26.99 32.06 -29.62
C ASP A 38 27.00 30.88 -30.59
N ASP A 39 26.82 31.27 -31.83
CA ASP A 39 26.66 30.53 -33.07
C ASP A 39 28.05 30.22 -33.64
N GLU A 40 28.50 28.96 -33.55
CA GLU A 40 29.70 28.48 -34.25
C GLU A 40 29.30 27.21 -35.03
N GLY A 41 29.31 27.37 -36.35
CA GLY A 41 28.84 26.40 -37.33
C GLY A 41 29.65 25.10 -37.37
N MET A 42 28.92 23.98 -37.31
CA MET A 42 29.41 22.65 -37.66
C MET A 42 29.01 22.29 -39.10
N PRO A 43 29.92 21.69 -39.90
CA PRO A 43 29.65 21.34 -41.30
C PRO A 43 28.73 20.10 -41.42
N PRO A 44 28.02 19.95 -42.56
CA PRO A 44 26.99 18.92 -42.72
C PRO A 44 27.62 17.53 -42.88
N LEU A 45 27.29 16.63 -41.95
CA LEU A 45 27.55 15.20 -42.07
C LEU A 45 26.65 14.57 -43.14
N ALA A 46 27.28 13.90 -44.09
CA ALA A 46 26.65 13.22 -45.22
C ALA A 46 25.62 12.16 -44.75
N ALA A 47 24.44 12.22 -45.35
CA ALA A 47 23.34 11.29 -45.11
C ALA A 47 23.72 9.85 -45.48
N ARG A 48 23.66 8.94 -44.50
CA ARG A 48 23.67 7.49 -44.75
C ARG A 48 22.33 7.06 -45.37
N PRO A 49 22.34 6.23 -46.43
CA PRO A 49 21.11 5.75 -47.06
C PRO A 49 20.36 4.78 -46.14
N ALA A 50 19.04 4.96 -46.04
CA ALA A 50 18.15 4.10 -45.30
C ALA A 50 18.08 2.68 -45.93
N PRO A 51 17.99 1.61 -45.12
CA PRO A 51 17.80 0.27 -45.64
C PRO A 51 16.41 0.10 -46.28
N PRO A 52 16.27 -0.80 -47.27
CA PRO A 52 15.04 -0.96 -48.04
C PRO A 52 13.92 -1.53 -47.18
N ARG A 53 12.73 -0.91 -47.28
CA ARG A 53 11.50 -1.40 -46.65
C ARG A 53 11.02 -2.67 -47.35
N GLU A 54 10.85 -3.75 -46.58
CA GLU A 54 10.19 -4.96 -47.03
C GLU A 54 8.70 -4.70 -47.38
N PRO A 55 8.17 -5.34 -48.44
CA PRO A 55 6.76 -5.22 -48.79
C PRO A 55 5.86 -5.99 -47.81
N PRO A 56 4.66 -5.46 -47.51
CA PRO A 56 3.72 -6.08 -46.58
C PRO A 56 3.18 -7.40 -47.15
N ARG A 57 3.20 -8.45 -46.30
CA ARG A 57 2.60 -9.75 -46.61
C ARG A 57 1.07 -9.63 -46.79
N PRO A 58 0.48 -10.34 -47.77
CA PRO A 58 -0.96 -10.31 -48.01
C PRO A 58 -1.73 -10.98 -46.86
N ARG A 59 -2.70 -10.25 -46.28
CA ARG A 59 -3.69 -10.79 -45.34
C ARG A 59 -4.80 -11.46 -46.14
N GLY A 60 -5.07 -12.74 -45.83
CA GLY A 60 -6.19 -13.50 -46.39
C GLY A 60 -7.57 -12.94 -46.03
N PRO A 61 -8.63 -13.40 -46.72
CA PRO A 61 -9.94 -12.76 -46.71
C PRO A 61 -10.65 -12.96 -45.37
N ARG A 62 -11.05 -11.83 -44.75
CA ARG A 62 -12.00 -11.82 -43.63
C ARG A 62 -13.42 -11.81 -44.19
N GLU A 63 -14.17 -12.84 -43.87
CA GLU A 63 -15.62 -12.90 -44.07
C GLU A 63 -16.30 -11.79 -43.28
N SER A 64 -17.20 -11.07 -43.95
CA SER A 64 -18.00 -9.99 -43.36
C SER A 64 -19.33 -10.54 -42.88
N PRO A 65 -19.82 -10.17 -41.68
CA PRO A 65 -21.16 -10.55 -41.26
C PRO A 65 -22.22 -9.69 -41.95
N ILE A 66 -23.23 -10.39 -42.45
CA ILE A 66 -24.43 -9.88 -43.12
C ILE A 66 -25.24 -9.03 -42.13
N VAL A 67 -25.49 -7.77 -42.50
CA VAL A 67 -26.43 -6.87 -41.82
C VAL A 67 -27.80 -6.96 -42.51
N PRO A 68 -28.90 -7.28 -41.80
CA PRO A 68 -30.23 -7.20 -42.39
C PRO A 68 -30.76 -5.76 -42.35
N ALA A 69 -31.32 -5.34 -43.48
CA ALA A 69 -31.88 -4.01 -43.72
C ALA A 69 -33.06 -3.69 -42.77
N ARG A 70 -32.99 -2.54 -42.09
CA ARG A 70 -34.11 -1.95 -41.35
C ARG A 70 -35.15 -1.39 -42.32
N ARG A 71 -36.36 -1.92 -42.24
CA ARG A 71 -37.58 -1.40 -42.90
C ARG A 71 -38.16 -0.27 -42.04
N ALA A 72 -38.43 0.89 -42.64
CA ALA A 72 -39.11 2.00 -42.00
C ALA A 72 -40.62 1.71 -41.82
N PRO A 73 -41.25 2.10 -40.70
CA PRO A 73 -42.70 2.06 -40.57
C PRO A 73 -43.35 3.39 -41.00
N SER A 74 -44.45 3.28 -41.75
CA SER A 74 -45.38 4.38 -42.05
C SER A 74 -46.15 4.83 -40.81
N PRO A 75 -46.64 6.08 -40.78
CA PRO A 75 -47.44 6.61 -39.67
C PRO A 75 -48.93 6.50 -40.00
N ALA A 76 -49.70 5.77 -39.18
CA ALA A 76 -51.13 5.98 -39.06
C ALA A 76 -51.66 5.26 -37.81
N PHE A 77 -52.62 5.90 -37.14
CA PHE A 77 -53.49 5.38 -36.08
C PHE A 77 -52.86 5.20 -34.68
N LEU A 78 -53.10 6.18 -33.81
CA LEU A 78 -54.06 6.03 -32.72
C LEU A 78 -54.29 7.38 -32.02
N SER A 79 -55.55 7.78 -32.00
CA SER A 79 -56.11 8.87 -31.23
C SER A 79 -56.62 8.35 -29.89
N GLN A 80 -56.52 9.20 -28.86
CA GLN A 80 -57.37 9.23 -27.67
C GLN A 80 -57.33 8.01 -26.73
N ALA A 81 -56.38 8.01 -25.79
CA ALA A 81 -56.56 7.52 -24.41
C ALA A 81 -55.26 7.70 -23.60
N ASP A 82 -54.93 8.92 -23.17
CA ASP A 82 -53.73 9.16 -22.32
C ASP A 82 -53.95 10.19 -21.19
N ASP A 83 -55.19 10.50 -20.81
CA ASP A 83 -55.45 11.45 -19.71
C ASP A 83 -55.73 10.79 -18.35
N ASP A 84 -55.98 9.47 -18.27
CA ASP A 84 -56.37 8.82 -17.00
C ASP A 84 -55.25 8.02 -16.30
N PHE A 85 -54.17 7.64 -16.98
CA PHE A 85 -53.12 6.79 -16.39
C PHE A 85 -52.07 7.57 -15.58
N ASN A 86 -51.92 8.87 -15.86
CA ASN A 86 -50.93 9.72 -15.16
C ASN A 86 -51.43 10.24 -13.79
N ALA A 87 -52.71 10.01 -13.46
CA ALA A 87 -53.29 10.38 -12.17
C ALA A 87 -53.05 9.32 -11.08
N THR A 88 -52.84 8.05 -11.45
CA THR A 88 -52.73 6.94 -10.48
C THR A 88 -51.29 6.68 -10.03
N LEU A 89 -50.28 7.02 -10.84
CA LEU A 89 -48.86 6.87 -10.45
C LEU A 89 -48.31 8.01 -9.58
N GLN A 90 -49.04 9.12 -9.43
CA GLN A 90 -48.69 10.19 -8.48
C GLN A 90 -49.23 9.92 -7.06
N ALA A 91 -50.17 9.00 -6.89
CA ALA A 91 -50.83 8.75 -5.61
C ALA A 91 -50.08 7.76 -4.70
N SER A 92 -49.12 6.97 -5.20
CA SER A 92 -48.45 5.90 -4.44
C SER A 92 -47.05 6.24 -3.90
N GLN A 93 -46.54 7.45 -4.15
CA GLN A 93 -45.30 7.98 -3.56
C GLN A 93 -45.52 9.07 -2.50
N GLN A 94 -46.77 9.29 -2.07
CA GLN A 94 -47.12 10.45 -1.24
C GLN A 94 -47.16 10.21 0.27
N ASP A 95 -47.04 8.96 0.77
CA ASP A 95 -47.35 8.67 2.18
C ASP A 95 -46.19 8.11 3.04
N ALA A 96 -44.94 8.16 2.56
CA ALA A 96 -43.78 7.73 3.37
C ALA A 96 -43.06 8.90 4.10
N ASP A 97 -43.61 10.12 4.07
CA ASP A 97 -42.88 11.35 4.46
C ASP A 97 -43.35 12.01 5.78
N ASP A 98 -44.24 11.40 6.59
CA ASP A 98 -44.86 12.13 7.73
C ASP A 98 -44.63 11.58 9.16
N ASP A 99 -43.67 10.68 9.37
CA ASP A 99 -43.22 10.33 10.74
C ASP A 99 -41.90 11.03 11.09
N LEU A 100 -41.85 12.35 10.89
CA LEU A 100 -40.90 13.20 11.61
C LEU A 100 -41.37 13.30 13.06
N VAL A 101 -41.11 12.26 13.85
CA VAL A 101 -41.45 12.19 15.27
C VAL A 101 -40.99 13.48 15.94
N VAL A 102 -41.97 14.32 16.30
CA VAL A 102 -41.77 15.53 17.09
C VAL A 102 -41.50 15.03 18.52
N LEU A 103 -40.24 14.66 18.77
CA LEU A 103 -39.77 14.39 20.12
C LEU A 103 -39.85 15.72 20.89
N GLU A 104 -40.66 15.74 21.94
CA GLU A 104 -40.75 16.88 22.85
C GLU A 104 -39.34 17.23 23.35
N GLU A 105 -39.00 18.52 23.22
CA GLU A 105 -37.64 19.01 23.45
C GLU A 105 -37.36 19.08 24.96
N GLU A 106 -36.74 18.02 25.51
CA GLU A 106 -36.01 18.17 26.76
C GLU A 106 -34.79 19.08 26.50
N ASP A 107 -34.61 20.12 27.33
CA ASP A 107 -33.49 21.07 27.24
C ASP A 107 -32.19 20.40 27.71
N ASP A 108 -31.63 19.56 26.84
CA ASP A 108 -30.38 18.84 27.01
C ASP A 108 -29.13 19.72 26.86
N GLY A 109 -29.31 21.02 26.60
CA GLY A 109 -28.22 21.98 26.33
C GLY A 109 -27.49 21.74 25.01
N LEU A 110 -27.94 20.78 24.19
CA LEU A 110 -27.33 20.49 22.88
C LEU A 110 -27.88 21.43 21.82
N THR A 111 -27.02 21.77 20.87
CA THR A 111 -27.43 22.55 19.69
C THR A 111 -28.24 21.70 18.71
N ALA A 112 -29.02 22.32 17.83
CA ALA A 112 -29.91 21.58 16.92
C ALA A 112 -29.12 20.67 15.97
N CYS A 113 -27.96 21.13 15.47
CA CYS A 113 -27.08 20.33 14.61
C CYS A 113 -26.38 19.22 15.39
N GLU A 114 -25.96 19.49 16.63
CA GLU A 114 -25.34 18.48 17.48
C GLU A 114 -26.32 17.35 17.81
N ARG A 115 -27.58 17.67 18.10
CA ARG A 115 -28.63 16.67 18.34
C ARG A 115 -28.85 15.79 17.11
N VAL A 116 -28.92 16.38 15.91
CA VAL A 116 -29.05 15.63 14.65
C VAL A 116 -27.84 14.72 14.42
N TYR A 117 -26.62 15.22 14.66
CA TYR A 117 -25.40 14.44 14.48
C TYR A 117 -25.35 13.21 15.41
N ARG A 118 -25.67 13.42 16.70
CA ARG A 118 -25.70 12.34 17.70
C ARG A 118 -26.81 11.32 17.43
N ASN A 119 -28.02 11.78 17.08
CA ASN A 119 -29.15 10.91 16.78
C ASN A 119 -28.91 10.04 15.55
N LYS A 120 -28.07 10.50 14.62
CA LYS A 120 -27.63 9.71 13.46
C LYS A 120 -26.32 8.96 13.70
N ASN A 121 -26.00 8.66 14.96
CA ASN A 121 -24.83 7.89 15.36
C ASN A 121 -23.51 8.44 14.77
N ASN A 122 -23.33 9.76 14.81
CA ASN A 122 -22.15 10.45 14.31
C ASN A 122 -21.86 10.21 12.81
N SER A 123 -22.91 10.09 12.00
CA SER A 123 -22.85 9.92 10.55
C SER A 123 -22.11 11.08 9.86
N GLN A 124 -20.97 10.79 9.23
CA GLN A 124 -20.16 11.77 8.49
C GLN A 124 -20.91 12.43 7.31
N PRO A 125 -21.68 11.68 6.48
CA PRO A 125 -22.48 12.30 5.42
C PRO A 125 -23.50 13.31 5.93
N ASP A 126 -24.06 13.09 7.12
CA ASP A 126 -25.02 14.02 7.73
C ASP A 126 -24.30 15.24 8.31
N LEU A 127 -23.18 15.06 9.01
CA LEU A 127 -22.32 16.17 9.46
C LEU A 127 -21.92 17.07 8.28
N LEU A 128 -21.35 16.48 7.24
CA LEU A 128 -20.86 17.23 6.07
C LEU A 128 -22.01 17.85 5.27
N SER A 129 -23.23 17.30 5.32
CA SER A 129 -24.41 17.97 4.74
C SER A 129 -24.78 19.25 5.49
N MET A 130 -24.69 19.25 6.82
CA MET A 130 -24.93 20.42 7.67
C MET A 130 -23.84 21.49 7.50
N CYS A 131 -22.62 21.10 7.13
CA CYS A 131 -21.53 22.03 6.86
C CYS A 131 -21.68 22.82 5.54
N ILE A 132 -22.52 22.37 4.60
CA ILE A 132 -22.64 23.04 3.29
C ILE A 132 -23.20 24.45 3.45
N GLY A 133 -22.51 25.40 2.82
CA GLY A 133 -22.81 26.84 2.90
C GLY A 133 -22.11 27.56 4.05
N LEU A 134 -21.34 26.85 4.87
CA LEU A 134 -20.49 27.46 5.89
C LEU A 134 -19.04 27.61 5.39
N LYS A 135 -18.34 28.58 5.95
CA LYS A 135 -16.90 28.77 5.74
C LYS A 135 -16.12 28.49 7.03
N THR A 136 -14.83 28.21 6.89
CA THR A 136 -13.86 28.17 7.99
C THR A 136 -13.85 29.48 8.77
N ALA A 137 -13.24 29.48 9.98
CA ALA A 137 -13.24 30.66 10.87
C ALA A 137 -12.53 31.88 10.25
N ASP A 138 -11.57 31.64 9.38
CA ASP A 138 -10.81 32.62 8.58
C ASP A 138 -11.50 33.01 7.26
N ASN A 139 -12.67 32.44 6.94
CA ASN A 139 -13.45 32.67 5.72
C ASN A 139 -12.73 32.33 4.39
N THR A 140 -11.64 31.54 4.44
CA THR A 140 -10.85 31.19 3.26
C THR A 140 -11.44 30.01 2.49
N ARG A 141 -11.94 28.99 3.20
CA ARG A 141 -12.40 27.72 2.64
C ARG A 141 -13.87 27.46 2.94
N TRP A 142 -14.60 26.91 1.97
CA TRP A 142 -15.95 26.39 2.18
C TRP A 142 -15.87 25.02 2.86
N LEU A 143 -16.63 24.83 3.93
CA LEU A 143 -16.67 23.53 4.61
C LEU A 143 -17.34 22.49 3.70
N ALA A 144 -16.83 21.26 3.74
CA ALA A 144 -17.35 20.13 2.94
C ALA A 144 -17.46 20.40 1.42
N ASP A 145 -16.51 21.15 0.83
CA ASP A 145 -16.51 21.43 -0.61
C ASP A 145 -15.89 20.29 -1.44
N PHE A 146 -16.71 19.28 -1.74
CA PHE A 146 -16.32 18.13 -2.58
C PHE A 146 -16.03 18.46 -4.05
N GLU A 147 -16.24 19.70 -4.50
CA GLU A 147 -16.06 20.11 -5.89
C GLU A 147 -14.76 20.89 -6.11
N ASN A 148 -14.34 21.72 -5.14
CA ASN A 148 -13.16 22.56 -5.29
C ASN A 148 -11.99 22.19 -4.36
N ASP A 149 -12.24 21.52 -3.24
CA ASP A 149 -11.22 21.16 -2.26
C ASP A 149 -10.50 19.87 -2.65
N ASP A 150 -9.19 19.95 -2.87
CA ASP A 150 -8.38 18.82 -3.32
C ASP A 150 -8.35 17.68 -2.30
N LEU A 151 -8.47 17.99 -1.00
CA LEU A 151 -8.52 16.95 0.03
C LEU A 151 -9.77 16.08 -0.11
N TYR A 152 -10.92 16.69 -0.40
CA TYR A 152 -12.19 15.97 -0.57
C TYR A 152 -12.33 15.29 -1.95
N LYS A 153 -11.69 15.83 -3.00
CA LYS A 153 -11.70 15.23 -4.34
C LYS A 153 -10.98 13.88 -4.38
N ASP A 154 -9.84 13.79 -3.70
CA ASP A 154 -8.92 12.64 -3.78
C ASP A 154 -9.22 11.53 -2.76
N LEU A 155 -10.36 11.59 -2.06
CA LEU A 155 -10.73 10.62 -1.04
C LEU A 155 -10.95 9.20 -1.62
N PRO A 156 -10.26 8.16 -1.11
CA PRO A 156 -10.44 6.79 -1.59
C PRO A 156 -11.84 6.24 -1.31
N GLN A 157 -12.48 6.67 -0.22
CA GLN A 157 -13.85 6.27 0.15
C GLN A 157 -14.82 7.46 0.09
N ARG A 158 -14.82 8.18 -1.03
CA ARG A 158 -15.66 9.37 -1.21
C ARG A 158 -17.13 9.14 -0.88
N SER A 159 -17.68 7.94 -1.12
CA SER A 159 -19.08 7.61 -0.82
C SER A 159 -19.43 7.59 0.67
N SER A 160 -18.45 7.37 1.55
CA SER A 160 -18.65 7.31 3.01
C SER A 160 -18.69 8.70 3.64
N PHE A 161 -18.16 9.72 2.95
CA PHE A 161 -18.13 11.10 3.41
C PHE A 161 -19.09 12.00 2.61
N CYS A 162 -19.19 11.79 1.29
CA CYS A 162 -19.99 12.64 0.42
C CYS A 162 -21.47 12.51 0.76
N PRO A 163 -22.14 13.62 1.15
CA PRO A 163 -23.58 13.61 1.38
C PRO A 163 -24.33 13.12 0.14
N LYS A 164 -25.21 12.13 0.33
CA LYS A 164 -26.12 11.69 -0.74
C LYS A 164 -27.26 12.69 -0.88
N VAL A 165 -27.97 12.65 -2.02
CA VAL A 165 -29.12 13.53 -2.29
C VAL A 165 -30.15 13.48 -1.14
N MET A 166 -30.37 12.30 -0.55
CA MET A 166 -31.27 12.16 0.60
C MET A 166 -30.80 12.92 1.83
N ASN A 167 -29.51 12.86 2.19
CA ASN A 167 -28.94 13.65 3.30
C ASN A 167 -29.16 15.15 3.05
N LEU A 168 -28.88 15.61 1.82
CA LEU A 168 -29.07 17.01 1.44
C LEU A 168 -30.53 17.43 1.51
N LYS A 169 -31.48 16.61 1.03
CA LYS A 169 -32.92 16.91 1.09
C LYS A 169 -33.42 16.99 2.53
N ILE A 170 -32.98 16.08 3.40
CA ILE A 170 -33.32 16.11 4.83
C ILE A 170 -32.82 17.41 5.47
N GLU A 171 -31.58 17.80 5.16
CA GLU A 171 -31.01 19.04 5.68
C GLU A 171 -31.71 20.30 5.15
N ILE A 172 -32.10 20.33 3.87
CA ILE A 172 -32.91 21.42 3.30
C ILE A 172 -34.23 21.53 4.03
N ARG A 173 -34.95 20.42 4.25
CA ARG A 173 -36.23 20.43 4.99
C ARG A 173 -36.03 20.97 6.41
N ARG A 174 -34.96 20.56 7.09
CA ARG A 174 -34.62 21.05 8.45
C ARG A 174 -34.40 22.55 8.47
N ARG A 175 -33.53 23.08 7.60
CA ARG A 175 -33.27 24.53 7.52
C ARG A 175 -34.50 25.32 7.05
N ALA A 176 -35.27 24.80 6.10
CA ALA A 176 -36.49 25.43 5.61
C ALA A 176 -37.53 25.58 6.74
N LYS A 177 -37.70 24.56 7.58
CA LYS A 177 -38.54 24.62 8.79
C LYS A 177 -38.08 25.71 9.76
N GLN A 178 -36.77 25.80 10.02
CA GLN A 178 -36.19 26.84 10.89
C GLN A 178 -36.38 28.26 10.31
N LEU A 179 -36.36 28.41 8.99
CA LEU A 179 -36.56 29.69 8.29
C LEU A 179 -38.03 30.04 8.04
N GLY A 180 -38.97 29.15 8.35
CA GLY A 180 -40.39 29.31 8.00
C GLY A 180 -40.65 29.29 6.49
N ALA A 181 -39.76 28.67 5.70
CA ALA A 181 -39.86 28.56 4.26
C ALA A 181 -40.49 27.22 3.85
N ALA A 182 -41.43 27.25 2.89
CA ALA A 182 -41.96 26.03 2.26
C ALA A 182 -41.11 25.66 1.04
N VAL A 183 -40.41 24.52 1.07
CA VAL A 183 -39.55 24.07 -0.03
C VAL A 183 -39.95 22.67 -0.50
N ARG A 184 -40.33 22.54 -1.78
CA ARG A 184 -40.60 21.24 -2.40
C ARG A 184 -39.28 20.56 -2.76
N CYS A 185 -38.88 19.58 -1.96
CA CYS A 185 -37.57 18.92 -2.10
C CYS A 185 -37.59 17.67 -3.00
N SER A 186 -38.76 17.13 -3.34
CA SER A 186 -38.89 15.84 -4.05
C SER A 186 -38.16 15.83 -5.40
N ALA A 187 -38.29 16.89 -6.19
CA ALA A 187 -37.69 17.02 -7.52
C ALA A 187 -36.26 17.59 -7.54
N LEU A 188 -35.68 17.97 -6.39
CA LEU A 188 -34.36 18.61 -6.38
C LEU A 188 -33.24 17.61 -6.67
N LEU A 189 -32.40 17.94 -7.66
CA LEU A 189 -31.17 17.24 -7.99
C LEU A 189 -30.03 17.68 -7.06
N ARG A 190 -28.95 16.87 -6.96
CA ARG A 190 -27.78 17.17 -6.10
C ARG A 190 -27.25 18.61 -6.26
N PRO A 191 -26.99 19.13 -7.48
CA PRO A 191 -26.46 20.49 -7.63
C PRO A 191 -27.43 21.57 -7.14
N GLN A 192 -28.74 21.35 -7.34
CA GLN A 192 -29.79 22.26 -6.85
C GLN A 192 -29.85 22.25 -5.32
N CYS A 193 -29.72 21.07 -4.70
CA CYS A 193 -29.67 20.95 -3.25
C CYS A 193 -28.46 21.71 -2.67
N ILE A 194 -27.27 21.54 -3.25
CA ILE A 194 -26.05 22.21 -2.80
C ILE A 194 -26.17 23.73 -2.98
N ALA A 195 -26.68 24.18 -4.13
CA ALA A 195 -26.91 25.61 -4.39
C ALA A 195 -27.90 26.22 -3.37
N TRP A 196 -28.98 25.51 -3.06
CA TRP A 196 -29.94 25.96 -2.05
C TRP A 196 -29.30 26.05 -0.65
N LEU A 197 -28.54 25.04 -0.23
CA LEU A 197 -27.85 25.02 1.07
C LEU A 197 -26.77 26.11 1.18
N LYS A 198 -26.07 26.42 0.08
CA LYS A 198 -25.12 27.54 0.01
C LYS A 198 -25.82 28.90 0.16
N ASN A 199 -27.01 29.06 -0.40
CA ASN A 199 -27.79 30.30 -0.33
C ASN A 199 -28.55 30.47 0.99
N ASN A 200 -28.73 29.39 1.76
CA ASN A 200 -29.45 29.38 3.03
C ASN A 200 -28.56 28.74 4.12
N PRO A 201 -27.45 29.41 4.53
CA PRO A 201 -26.55 28.89 5.56
C PRO A 201 -27.22 28.87 6.93
N ILE A 202 -26.76 27.99 7.82
CA ILE A 202 -27.17 27.97 9.23
C ILE A 202 -26.78 29.31 9.86
N GLN A 203 -27.69 29.90 10.64
CA GLN A 203 -27.51 31.21 11.27
C GLN A 203 -27.17 31.13 12.77
N ASP A 204 -27.48 30.02 13.45
CA ASP A 204 -27.16 29.87 14.87
C ASP A 204 -25.65 29.76 15.08
N VAL A 205 -25.10 30.69 15.86
CA VAL A 205 -23.67 30.80 16.16
C VAL A 205 -23.15 29.55 16.88
N ARG A 206 -23.97 28.93 17.73
CA ARG A 206 -23.55 27.72 18.48
C ARG A 206 -23.44 26.51 17.55
N ASP A 207 -24.42 26.31 16.67
CA ASP A 207 -24.38 25.28 15.62
C ASP A 207 -23.18 25.48 14.69
N ILE A 208 -22.91 26.71 14.24
CA ILE A 208 -21.77 27.03 13.38
C ILE A 208 -20.44 26.68 14.06
N ALA A 209 -20.29 27.03 15.36
CA ALA A 209 -19.09 26.71 16.12
C ALA A 209 -18.88 25.19 16.26
N PHE A 210 -19.95 24.44 16.56
CA PHE A 210 -19.92 22.99 16.62
C PHE A 210 -19.52 22.36 15.27
N LEU A 211 -20.19 22.75 14.18
CA LEU A 211 -19.93 22.20 12.84
C LEU A 211 -18.51 22.48 12.35
N ARG A 212 -17.99 23.68 12.62
CA ARG A 212 -16.59 24.03 12.33
C ARG A 212 -15.61 23.16 13.11
N LEU A 213 -15.87 22.91 14.39
CA LEU A 213 -15.01 22.09 15.23
C LEU A 213 -14.99 20.64 14.77
N GLU A 214 -16.16 20.05 14.50
CA GLU A 214 -16.25 18.66 14.06
C GLU A 214 -15.73 18.47 12.63
N GLU A 215 -16.01 19.39 11.71
CA GLU A 215 -15.44 19.31 10.35
C GLU A 215 -13.91 19.46 10.38
N ALA A 216 -13.36 20.33 11.23
CA ALA A 216 -11.91 20.47 11.37
C ALA A 216 -11.23 19.19 11.88
N LYS A 217 -11.90 18.43 12.77
CA LYS A 217 -11.40 17.11 13.21
C LYS A 217 -11.35 16.14 12.03
N THR A 218 -12.43 16.03 11.27
CA THR A 218 -12.48 15.18 10.07
C THR A 218 -11.44 15.61 9.05
N TYR A 219 -11.30 16.91 8.78
CA TYR A 219 -10.35 17.46 7.83
C TYR A 219 -8.90 17.10 8.20
N ARG A 220 -8.52 17.26 9.47
CA ARG A 220 -7.18 16.91 9.95
C ARG A 220 -6.87 15.41 9.76
N VAL A 221 -7.82 14.54 10.06
CA VAL A 221 -7.63 13.08 9.85
C VAL A 221 -7.43 12.78 8.37
N LEU A 222 -8.16 13.45 7.48
CA LEU A 222 -8.01 13.27 6.04
C LEU A 222 -6.66 13.79 5.52
N GLU A 223 -6.16 14.90 6.08
CA GLU A 223 -4.85 15.47 5.76
C GLU A 223 -3.72 14.51 6.17
N GLU A 224 -3.75 14.00 7.40
CA GLU A 224 -2.80 13.00 7.91
C GLU A 224 -2.80 11.73 7.02
N GLN A 225 -3.98 11.25 6.60
CA GLN A 225 -4.11 10.12 5.67
C GLN A 225 -3.55 10.40 4.27
N LYS A 226 -3.72 11.63 3.76
CA LYS A 226 -3.16 12.03 2.47
C LYS A 226 -1.65 12.07 2.54
N GLU A 227 -1.08 12.68 3.57
CA GLU A 227 0.37 12.73 3.79
C GLU A 227 0.96 11.32 3.92
N GLU A 228 0.33 10.42 4.68
CA GLU A 228 0.78 9.02 4.81
C GLU A 228 0.74 8.30 3.46
N ARG A 229 -0.33 8.50 2.67
CA ARG A 229 -0.43 7.91 1.33
C ARG A 229 0.62 8.45 0.37
N ASP A 230 0.84 9.75 0.37
CA ASP A 230 1.81 10.40 -0.51
C ASP A 230 3.24 9.96 -0.13
N ALA A 231 3.54 9.87 1.16
CA ALA A 231 4.78 9.30 1.67
C ALA A 231 4.93 7.82 1.28
N ALA A 232 3.87 7.01 1.40
CA ALA A 232 3.89 5.62 0.99
C ALA A 232 4.05 5.47 -0.53
N ALA A 233 3.45 6.33 -1.33
CA ALA A 233 3.59 6.36 -2.79
C ALA A 233 5.02 6.77 -3.19
N ALA A 234 5.58 7.79 -2.55
CA ALA A 234 6.98 8.20 -2.73
C ALA A 234 7.92 7.06 -2.33
N ASN A 235 7.69 6.39 -1.20
CA ASN A 235 8.46 5.22 -0.77
C ASN A 235 8.33 4.04 -1.73
N ARG A 236 7.15 3.80 -2.34
CA ARG A 236 6.98 2.78 -3.37
C ARG A 236 7.75 3.12 -4.63
N LEU A 237 7.73 4.38 -5.05
CA LEU A 237 8.48 4.84 -6.22
C LEU A 237 9.99 4.72 -5.97
N ALA A 238 10.45 5.19 -4.81
CA ALA A 238 11.83 5.04 -4.36
C ALA A 238 12.25 3.56 -4.31
N ASN A 239 11.40 2.67 -3.79
CA ASN A 239 11.68 1.22 -3.78
C ASN A 239 11.63 0.58 -5.16
N SER A 240 10.73 1.03 -6.04
CA SER A 240 10.60 0.49 -7.40
C SER A 240 11.85 0.73 -8.25
N ASN A 241 12.58 1.81 -7.96
CA ASN A 241 13.85 2.14 -8.58
C ASN A 241 14.94 1.08 -8.30
N TRP A 242 14.85 0.37 -7.16
CA TRP A 242 15.73 -0.74 -6.81
C TRP A 242 15.36 -2.07 -7.47
N ASN A 243 14.36 -2.12 -8.37
CA ASN A 243 14.09 -3.33 -9.13
C ASN A 243 15.09 -3.58 -10.26
N VAL A 244 15.91 -2.58 -10.60
CA VAL A 244 16.98 -2.68 -11.60
C VAL A 244 18.28 -3.14 -10.93
N HIS A 245 19.14 -3.87 -11.66
CA HIS A 245 20.38 -4.41 -11.10
C HIS A 245 21.43 -3.34 -10.77
N LYS A 246 21.50 -2.23 -11.53
CA LYS A 246 22.56 -1.21 -11.40
C LYS A 246 22.73 -0.65 -9.97
N PRO A 247 21.69 -0.17 -9.26
CA PRO A 247 21.81 0.28 -7.86
C PRO A 247 22.40 -0.79 -6.94
N TRP A 248 21.97 -2.05 -7.09
CA TRP A 248 22.49 -3.14 -6.27
C TRP A 248 23.96 -3.42 -6.55
N LEU A 249 24.36 -3.44 -7.82
CA LEU A 249 25.77 -3.66 -8.18
C LEU A 249 26.65 -2.53 -7.61
N ARG A 250 26.21 -1.27 -7.69
CA ARG A 250 26.95 -0.14 -7.10
C ARG A 250 27.03 -0.25 -5.59
N LEU A 251 25.94 -0.67 -4.92
CA LEU A 251 25.92 -0.94 -3.49
C LEU A 251 26.92 -2.03 -3.10
N TYR A 252 26.98 -3.15 -3.85
CA TYR A 252 27.92 -4.24 -3.57
C TYR A 252 29.38 -3.82 -3.79
N MET A 253 29.65 -3.03 -4.82
CA MET A 253 30.98 -2.43 -5.03
C MET A 253 31.35 -1.49 -3.86
N ALA A 254 30.38 -0.73 -3.32
CA ALA A 254 30.62 0.18 -2.18
C ALA A 254 30.86 -0.59 -0.89
N MET A 255 30.14 -1.70 -0.68
CA MET A 255 30.33 -2.65 0.42
C MET A 255 31.72 -3.29 0.43
N CYS A 256 32.26 -3.55 -0.75
CA CYS A 256 33.56 -4.20 -0.93
C CYS A 256 34.72 -3.20 -1.11
N HIS A 257 34.44 -1.89 -1.06
CA HIS A 257 35.46 -0.86 -1.09
C HIS A 257 36.35 -0.96 0.15
N ASP A 258 37.66 -0.66 0.03
CA ASP A 258 38.62 -0.88 1.11
C ASP A 258 38.26 -0.19 2.43
N ALA A 259 37.83 1.08 2.37
CA ALA A 259 37.35 1.80 3.55
C ALA A 259 36.12 1.14 4.21
N ALA A 260 35.20 0.59 3.41
CA ALA A 260 34.05 -0.13 3.93
C ALA A 260 34.47 -1.47 4.54
N ARG A 261 35.39 -2.20 3.90
CA ARG A 261 35.98 -3.43 4.44
C ARG A 261 36.68 -3.20 5.77
N GLU A 262 37.46 -2.13 5.89
CA GLU A 262 38.10 -1.74 7.15
C GLU A 262 37.05 -1.49 8.24
N ALA A 263 36.00 -0.72 7.94
CA ALA A 263 34.89 -0.49 8.87
C ALA A 263 34.16 -1.79 9.25
N LEU A 264 33.97 -2.73 8.30
CA LEU A 264 33.40 -4.06 8.56
C LEU A 264 34.33 -4.93 9.43
N MET A 265 35.64 -4.76 9.31
CA MET A 265 36.61 -5.47 10.14
C MET A 265 36.60 -4.98 11.59
N MET A 266 36.34 -3.69 11.79
CA MET A 266 36.17 -3.08 13.11
C MET A 266 34.77 -3.35 13.69
N ASP A 267 33.78 -3.65 12.85
CA ASP A 267 32.43 -4.00 13.29
C ASP A 267 32.44 -5.30 14.11
N GLY A 268 31.93 -5.21 15.34
CA GLY A 268 31.94 -6.32 16.29
C GLY A 268 33.22 -6.47 17.12
N GLN A 269 34.20 -5.56 17.00
CA GLN A 269 35.29 -5.51 17.98
C GLN A 269 34.76 -5.18 19.38
N VAL A 270 35.39 -5.77 20.41
CA VAL A 270 35.01 -5.55 21.80
C VAL A 270 35.35 -4.11 22.18
N MET A 271 34.32 -3.30 22.39
CA MET A 271 34.48 -1.93 22.84
C MET A 271 34.95 -1.90 24.29
N ASN A 272 35.93 -1.05 24.57
CA ASN A 272 36.28 -0.70 25.94
C ASN A 272 35.17 0.18 26.55
N ARG A 273 35.26 0.45 27.87
CA ARG A 273 34.22 1.22 28.57
C ARG A 273 34.07 2.65 28.03
N GLU A 274 35.18 3.29 27.69
CA GLU A 274 35.22 4.67 27.19
C GLU A 274 34.56 4.77 25.82
N GLU A 275 34.84 3.82 24.92
CA GLU A 275 34.21 3.70 23.60
C GLU A 275 32.71 3.43 23.71
N LEU A 276 32.28 2.61 24.68
CA LEU A 276 30.88 2.33 24.93
C LEU A 276 30.14 3.57 25.46
N ASP A 277 30.78 4.34 26.35
CA ASP A 277 30.25 5.60 26.86
C ASP A 277 30.22 6.69 25.75
N ALA A 278 31.16 6.63 24.80
CA ALA A 278 31.22 7.49 23.61
C ALA A 278 30.33 7.03 22.43
N ARG A 279 29.53 5.95 22.59
CA ARG A 279 28.73 5.37 21.49
C ARG A 279 27.73 6.33 20.86
N ASN A 280 27.26 7.32 21.61
CA ASN A 280 26.34 8.36 21.11
C ASN A 280 27.06 9.69 20.81
N SER A 281 28.39 9.73 20.87
CA SER A 281 29.18 10.89 20.51
C SER A 281 29.26 11.05 19.00
N ASP A 282 29.34 12.30 18.54
CA ASP A 282 29.64 12.65 17.15
C ASP A 282 31.08 12.25 16.76
N GLU A 283 31.95 12.02 17.75
CA GLU A 283 33.35 11.58 17.55
C GLU A 283 33.49 10.08 17.28
N ARG A 284 32.40 9.29 17.36
CA ARG A 284 32.48 7.85 17.14
C ARG A 284 32.93 7.54 15.70
N PRO A 285 33.73 6.47 15.48
CA PRO A 285 34.02 6.02 14.14
C PRO A 285 32.72 5.76 13.35
N PRO A 286 32.69 6.11 12.05
CA PRO A 286 31.52 5.87 11.23
C PRO A 286 31.25 4.36 11.16
N SER A 287 30.00 3.97 11.36
CA SER A 287 29.61 2.57 11.22
C SER A 287 29.80 2.09 9.78
N TYR A 288 29.95 0.78 9.57
CA TYR A 288 30.05 0.17 8.23
C TYR A 288 29.00 0.72 7.25
N ALA A 289 27.73 0.76 7.65
CA ALA A 289 26.64 1.26 6.81
C ALA A 289 26.76 2.77 6.48
N GLN A 290 27.37 3.59 7.35
CA GLN A 290 27.63 5.01 7.07
C GLN A 290 28.73 5.17 6.02
N VAL A 291 29.80 4.38 6.14
CA VAL A 291 30.90 4.39 5.18
C VAL A 291 30.41 3.94 3.80
N VAL A 292 29.63 2.85 3.74
CA VAL A 292 29.02 2.36 2.50
C VAL A 292 28.08 3.39 1.88
N ALA A 293 27.21 4.04 2.67
CA ALA A 293 26.33 5.09 2.17
C ALA A 293 27.13 6.28 1.59
N GLY A 294 28.19 6.70 2.29
CA GLY A 294 29.08 7.76 1.84
C GLY A 294 29.74 7.45 0.49
N ILE A 295 30.26 6.22 0.33
CA ILE A 295 30.90 5.78 -0.92
C ILE A 295 29.84 5.64 -2.03
N TYR A 296 28.69 5.05 -1.74
CA TYR A 296 27.62 4.90 -2.73
C TYR A 296 27.15 6.26 -3.27
N ASN A 297 27.01 7.26 -2.40
CA ASN A 297 26.54 8.60 -2.75
C ASN A 297 27.63 9.50 -3.36
N ASP A 298 28.89 9.05 -3.42
CA ASP A 298 29.98 9.82 -4.02
C ASP A 298 29.82 9.88 -5.55
N ALA A 299 29.42 11.04 -6.06
CA ALA A 299 29.24 11.30 -7.48
C ALA A 299 30.55 11.23 -8.29
N THR A 300 31.71 11.39 -7.65
CA THR A 300 33.02 11.29 -8.31
C THR A 300 33.47 9.84 -8.45
N TRP A 301 32.96 8.95 -7.60
CA TRP A 301 33.26 7.53 -7.65
C TRP A 301 32.38 6.82 -8.69
N THR A 302 33.01 6.33 -9.76
CA THR A 302 32.35 5.58 -10.84
C THR A 302 32.92 4.17 -10.92
N PRO A 303 32.40 3.22 -10.12
CA PRO A 303 32.87 1.85 -10.17
C PRO A 303 32.47 1.17 -11.47
N VAL A 304 33.30 0.25 -11.91
CA VAL A 304 33.07 -0.61 -13.08
C VAL A 304 33.07 -2.05 -12.59
N THR A 305 32.07 -2.84 -12.96
CA THR A 305 32.02 -4.25 -12.57
C THR A 305 33.06 -5.08 -13.32
N GLU A 306 33.49 -6.18 -12.72
CA GLU A 306 34.30 -7.18 -13.42
C GLU A 306 33.46 -7.89 -14.50
N ALA A 307 34.10 -8.30 -15.59
CA ALA A 307 33.49 -9.17 -16.60
C ALA A 307 33.56 -10.63 -16.14
N LEU A 308 32.39 -11.25 -15.96
CA LEU A 308 32.20 -12.62 -15.50
C LEU A 308 31.33 -13.39 -16.49
N PRO A 309 31.80 -13.61 -17.74
CA PRO A 309 31.03 -14.30 -18.78
C PRO A 309 30.64 -15.72 -18.39
N GLU A 310 31.46 -16.38 -17.57
CA GLU A 310 31.20 -17.75 -17.07
C GLU A 310 30.13 -17.79 -15.97
N LEU A 311 29.84 -16.65 -15.29
CA LEU A 311 28.86 -16.61 -14.20
C LEU A 311 27.44 -16.39 -14.70
N HIS A 312 27.24 -15.39 -15.57
CA HIS A 312 25.93 -15.07 -16.15
C HIS A 312 26.09 -14.06 -17.30
N SER A 313 25.27 -14.15 -18.35
CA SER A 313 25.29 -13.25 -19.53
C SER A 313 25.22 -11.75 -19.20
N LEU A 314 24.47 -11.38 -18.15
CA LEU A 314 24.44 -10.00 -17.62
C LEU A 314 25.83 -9.43 -17.30
N PHE A 315 26.78 -10.28 -16.92
CA PHE A 315 28.15 -9.89 -16.54
C PHE A 315 29.16 -10.19 -17.64
N GLU A 316 28.73 -10.52 -18.87
CA GLU A 316 29.63 -10.78 -19.99
C GLU A 316 30.55 -9.58 -20.27
N GLU A 317 30.03 -8.37 -20.13
CA GLU A 317 30.77 -7.11 -20.28
C GLU A 317 30.84 -6.33 -18.95
N PRO A 318 31.92 -5.56 -18.72
CA PRO A 318 32.01 -4.64 -17.59
C PRO A 318 30.89 -3.58 -17.63
N ILE A 319 30.21 -3.37 -16.50
CA ILE A 319 29.13 -2.39 -16.37
C ILE A 319 29.65 -1.17 -15.61
N SER A 320 29.64 0.01 -16.25
CA SER A 320 29.90 1.29 -15.56
C SER A 320 28.68 1.72 -14.75
N LEU A 321 28.91 2.15 -13.51
CA LEU A 321 27.85 2.43 -12.55
C LEU A 321 27.95 3.87 -12.00
N PRO A 322 27.87 4.93 -12.82
CA PRO A 322 27.96 6.31 -12.33
C PRO A 322 26.73 6.69 -11.50
N PHE A 323 26.91 7.53 -10.48
CA PHE A 323 25.84 7.88 -9.53
C PHE A 323 24.63 8.54 -10.22
N ASN A 324 24.87 9.36 -11.25
CA ASN A 324 23.83 10.07 -12.00
C ASN A 324 22.86 9.13 -12.77
N GLU A 325 23.26 7.88 -13.03
CA GLU A 325 22.42 6.86 -13.65
C GLU A 325 21.69 5.96 -12.64
N MET A 326 21.90 6.16 -11.32
CA MET A 326 21.31 5.31 -10.29
C MET A 326 19.86 5.73 -10.02
N PRO A 327 18.86 4.90 -10.39
CA PRO A 327 17.49 5.19 -10.02
C PRO A 327 17.36 5.12 -8.49
N GLY A 328 16.69 6.11 -7.88
CA GLY A 328 16.49 6.18 -6.43
C GLY A 328 17.27 7.28 -5.72
N GLY A 329 18.32 7.83 -6.33
CA GLY A 329 19.10 8.93 -5.76
C GLY A 329 20.00 8.50 -4.60
N GLU A 330 20.19 9.41 -3.64
CA GLU A 330 21.02 9.18 -2.44
C GLU A 330 20.42 8.11 -1.53
N VAL A 331 21.30 7.35 -0.87
CA VAL A 331 20.94 6.27 0.04
C VAL A 331 21.37 6.62 1.45
N SER A 332 20.44 6.49 2.38
CA SER A 332 20.69 6.67 3.81
C SER A 332 21.37 5.44 4.45
N GLN A 333 22.01 5.63 5.60
CA GLN A 333 22.59 4.53 6.38
C GLN A 333 21.57 3.43 6.70
N GLU A 334 20.33 3.81 7.05
CA GLU A 334 19.30 2.83 7.43
C GLU A 334 18.84 2.01 6.21
N GLU A 335 18.72 2.64 5.05
CA GLU A 335 18.44 1.92 3.80
C GLU A 335 19.58 0.96 3.45
N VAL A 336 20.85 1.36 3.59
CA VAL A 336 21.99 0.45 3.39
C VAL A 336 21.86 -0.78 4.29
N LYS A 337 21.56 -0.63 5.59
CA LYS A 337 21.38 -1.77 6.49
C LYS A 337 20.25 -2.70 6.03
N THR A 338 19.08 -2.14 5.69
CA THR A 338 17.93 -2.93 5.23
C THR A 338 18.26 -3.68 3.94
N ARG A 339 18.94 -3.03 2.99
CA ARG A 339 19.31 -3.61 1.70
C ARG A 339 20.35 -4.72 1.86
N ILE A 340 21.40 -4.49 2.66
CA ILE A 340 22.41 -5.52 2.97
C ILE A 340 21.76 -6.73 3.63
N ALA A 341 20.85 -6.52 4.58
CA ALA A 341 20.15 -7.62 5.25
C ALA A 341 19.29 -8.45 4.28
N ASP A 342 18.56 -7.80 3.37
CA ASP A 342 17.77 -8.50 2.34
C ASP A 342 18.67 -9.26 1.36
N SER A 343 19.68 -8.61 0.77
CA SER A 343 20.64 -9.26 -0.13
C SER A 343 21.32 -10.46 0.50
N ARG A 344 21.73 -10.34 1.78
CA ARG A 344 22.33 -11.43 2.54
C ARG A 344 21.35 -12.58 2.73
N ALA A 345 20.10 -12.32 3.11
CA ALA A 345 19.10 -13.37 3.29
C ALA A 345 18.87 -14.15 1.99
N ARG A 346 18.84 -13.47 0.84
CA ARG A 346 18.77 -14.11 -0.48
C ARG A 346 20.04 -14.90 -0.80
N LEU A 347 21.21 -14.33 -0.54
CA LEU A 347 22.49 -14.96 -0.80
C LEU A 347 22.68 -16.26 0.01
N ILE A 348 22.34 -16.25 1.31
CA ILE A 348 22.37 -17.46 2.16
C ILE A 348 21.54 -18.59 1.54
N SER A 349 20.34 -18.27 1.05
CA SER A 349 19.47 -19.27 0.41
C SER A 349 20.07 -19.82 -0.88
N ILE A 350 20.69 -18.98 -1.72
CA ILE A 350 21.33 -19.40 -2.97
C ILE A 350 22.53 -20.30 -2.66
N ILE A 351 23.39 -19.89 -1.73
CA ILE A 351 24.58 -20.67 -1.32
C ILE A 351 24.15 -22.02 -0.75
N PHE A 352 23.13 -22.04 0.12
CA PHE A 352 22.62 -23.28 0.70
C PHE A 352 22.09 -24.25 -0.37
N ASP A 353 21.30 -23.77 -1.33
CA ASP A 353 20.81 -24.59 -2.44
C ASP A 353 21.96 -25.11 -3.33
N TRP A 354 22.99 -24.29 -3.55
CA TRP A 354 24.19 -24.68 -4.30
C TRP A 354 25.04 -25.72 -3.54
N GLU A 355 25.26 -25.55 -2.24
CA GLU A 355 25.98 -26.52 -1.39
C GLU A 355 25.23 -27.86 -1.31
N LEU A 356 23.89 -27.82 -1.19
CA LEU A 356 23.06 -29.03 -1.18
C LEU A 356 23.15 -29.84 -2.48
N SER A 357 23.46 -29.19 -3.60
CA SER A 357 23.61 -29.86 -4.90
C SER A 357 24.83 -30.78 -5.00
N GLY A 358 25.77 -30.69 -4.05
CA GLY A 358 27.02 -31.44 -4.08
C GLY A 358 28.11 -30.80 -4.95
N ASN A 359 27.81 -29.68 -5.64
CA ASN A 359 28.80 -28.83 -6.31
C ASN A 359 29.56 -27.92 -5.33
N GLY A 360 29.14 -27.88 -4.06
CA GLY A 360 29.75 -27.05 -3.03
C GLY A 360 31.14 -27.46 -2.56
N PHE A 361 31.78 -26.61 -1.75
CA PHE A 361 33.10 -26.84 -1.13
C PHE A 361 33.19 -28.13 -0.30
N GLY A 362 32.05 -28.67 0.15
CA GLY A 362 31.94 -30.00 0.72
C GLY A 362 31.44 -30.99 -0.32
N GLN A 363 32.33 -31.45 -1.22
CA GLN A 363 32.04 -32.64 -2.04
C GLN A 363 31.54 -33.74 -1.11
N ARG A 364 30.24 -34.03 -1.17
CA ARG A 364 29.64 -35.13 -0.42
C ARG A 364 30.40 -36.40 -0.81
N THR A 365 30.79 -37.20 0.18
CA THR A 365 31.45 -38.47 -0.07
C THR A 365 30.43 -39.52 -0.52
N GLN A 366 30.91 -40.55 -1.21
CA GLN A 366 30.15 -41.63 -1.87
C GLN A 366 29.18 -42.44 -0.98
N GLY A 367 28.95 -42.04 0.28
CA GLY A 367 28.13 -42.73 1.28
C GLY A 367 26.84 -42.03 1.71
N ASP A 368 26.57 -40.78 1.32
CA ASP A 368 25.33 -40.10 1.74
C ASP A 368 24.13 -40.63 0.94
N GLY A 369 22.99 -40.93 1.60
CA GLY A 369 21.81 -41.53 0.94
C GLY A 369 21.11 -40.65 -0.12
N GLN A 370 21.53 -39.39 -0.26
CA GLN A 370 21.12 -38.46 -1.33
C GLN A 370 22.30 -38.08 -2.25
N TRP A 371 23.45 -38.72 -2.08
CA TRP A 371 24.60 -38.60 -2.96
C TRP A 371 24.24 -39.19 -4.32
N GLY A 372 24.45 -38.44 -5.40
CA GLY A 372 24.31 -38.99 -6.75
C GLY A 372 22.94 -38.88 -7.41
N HIS A 373 21.96 -38.14 -6.87
CA HIS A 373 20.77 -37.74 -7.66
C HIS A 373 21.11 -36.59 -8.61
N PHE A 374 22.10 -36.82 -9.48
CA PHE A 374 22.35 -36.00 -10.66
C PHE A 374 21.51 -36.57 -11.79
N SER A 375 20.68 -35.74 -12.42
CA SER A 375 20.21 -36.09 -13.75
C SER A 375 21.43 -36.13 -14.68
N GLU A 376 21.50 -37.11 -15.58
CA GLU A 376 22.58 -37.24 -16.57
C GLU A 376 22.77 -35.95 -17.39
N GLN A 377 21.69 -35.16 -17.55
CA GLN A 377 21.70 -33.81 -18.12
C GLN A 377 22.58 -32.79 -17.37
N HIS A 378 22.81 -32.94 -16.07
CA HIS A 378 23.65 -31.99 -15.29
C HIS A 378 25.15 -32.25 -15.39
N MET A 379 25.59 -33.43 -15.86
CA MET A 379 27.02 -33.73 -16.06
C MET A 379 27.53 -33.36 -17.46
N GLU A 380 26.66 -33.36 -18.46
CA GLU A 380 27.03 -33.03 -19.85
C GLU A 380 26.96 -31.53 -20.15
N LEU A 381 26.37 -30.73 -19.25
CA LEU A 381 26.18 -29.30 -19.42
C LEU A 381 27.12 -28.52 -18.47
N GLU A 382 28.22 -28.06 -19.08
CA GLU A 382 29.01 -26.86 -18.76
C GLU A 382 30.20 -27.01 -17.79
N ASP A 383 31.41 -27.10 -18.39
CA ASP A 383 32.63 -26.57 -17.78
C ASP A 383 32.39 -25.07 -17.49
N GLY A 384 32.24 -24.69 -16.21
CA GLY A 384 32.01 -23.28 -15.84
C GLY A 384 31.41 -23.07 -14.45
N ASP A 385 31.11 -21.81 -14.16
CA ASP A 385 30.49 -21.37 -12.90
C ASP A 385 28.97 -21.54 -12.93
N ASN A 386 28.48 -22.61 -12.30
CA ASN A 386 27.06 -22.95 -12.30
C ASN A 386 26.22 -22.27 -11.20
N ARG A 387 26.77 -21.27 -10.48
CA ARG A 387 26.05 -20.58 -9.39
C ARG A 387 24.72 -19.97 -9.86
N ALA A 388 24.63 -19.56 -11.13
CA ALA A 388 23.40 -18.98 -11.69
C ALA A 388 22.20 -19.93 -11.71
N ASN A 389 22.42 -21.24 -11.80
CA ASN A 389 21.35 -22.25 -11.84
C ASN A 389 20.56 -22.33 -10.53
N PHE A 390 21.09 -21.75 -9.45
CA PHE A 390 20.48 -21.77 -8.12
C PHE A 390 19.70 -20.50 -7.80
N VAL A 391 19.65 -19.53 -8.72
CA VAL A 391 18.82 -18.33 -8.56
C VAL A 391 17.35 -18.67 -8.88
N LYS A 392 16.47 -18.45 -7.91
CA LYS A 392 15.02 -18.68 -7.95
C LYS A 392 14.26 -17.34 -7.96
N PRO A 393 13.91 -16.78 -9.14
CA PRO A 393 13.24 -15.47 -9.24
C PRO A 393 11.92 -15.36 -8.48
N HIS A 394 11.17 -16.46 -8.38
CA HIS A 394 9.89 -16.51 -7.65
C HIS A 394 10.06 -16.35 -6.13
N LEU A 395 11.27 -16.57 -5.59
CA LEU A 395 11.63 -16.29 -4.20
C LEU A 395 12.27 -14.91 -4.03
N GLY A 396 12.15 -14.01 -5.02
CA GLY A 396 12.76 -12.68 -4.98
C GLY A 396 14.28 -12.69 -5.17
N GLN A 397 14.89 -13.83 -5.44
CA GLN A 397 16.31 -13.91 -5.78
C GLN A 397 16.53 -13.34 -7.19
N ARG A 398 17.61 -12.56 -7.34
CA ARG A 398 17.97 -11.86 -8.58
C ARG A 398 19.43 -12.11 -8.92
N ILE A 399 19.76 -11.97 -10.20
CA ILE A 399 21.11 -12.20 -10.74
C ILE A 399 22.19 -11.36 -10.05
N HIS A 400 21.87 -10.14 -9.60
CA HIS A 400 22.84 -9.30 -8.89
C HIS A 400 23.37 -9.92 -7.59
N HIS A 401 22.65 -10.86 -6.96
CA HIS A 401 23.16 -11.54 -5.75
C HIS A 401 24.37 -12.43 -6.06
N LEU A 402 24.48 -12.94 -7.29
CA LEU A 402 25.65 -13.70 -7.73
C LEU A 402 26.90 -12.80 -7.76
N TYR A 403 26.74 -11.54 -8.14
CA TYR A 403 27.83 -10.58 -8.13
C TYR A 403 28.26 -10.22 -6.70
N LEU A 404 27.31 -10.08 -5.77
CA LEU A 404 27.63 -9.93 -4.34
C LEU A 404 28.41 -11.16 -3.82
N TRP A 405 27.99 -12.36 -4.21
CA TRP A 405 28.70 -13.59 -3.86
C TRP A 405 30.14 -13.52 -4.37
N HIS A 406 30.33 -13.31 -5.67
CA HIS A 406 31.65 -13.21 -6.30
C HIS A 406 32.55 -12.20 -5.62
N LEU A 407 32.08 -10.97 -5.43
CA LEU A 407 32.87 -9.92 -4.77
C LEU A 407 33.21 -10.24 -3.32
N SER A 408 32.26 -10.81 -2.57
CA SER A 408 32.49 -11.13 -1.16
C SER A 408 33.51 -12.26 -1.01
N ASP A 409 33.49 -13.22 -1.93
CA ASP A 409 34.42 -14.35 -1.98
C ASP A 409 35.83 -13.90 -2.38
N SER A 410 35.95 -13.12 -3.47
CA SER A 410 37.24 -12.61 -3.97
C SER A 410 37.93 -11.67 -2.98
N MET A 411 37.17 -10.97 -2.14
CA MET A 411 37.68 -10.08 -1.10
C MET A 411 37.87 -10.75 0.27
N GLU A 412 37.60 -12.05 0.37
CA GLU A 412 37.68 -12.87 1.59
C GLU A 412 36.78 -12.35 2.75
N ILE A 413 35.68 -11.68 2.40
CA ILE A 413 34.71 -11.15 3.38
C ILE A 413 33.41 -11.94 3.42
N LEU A 414 33.25 -12.98 2.59
CA LEU A 414 32.01 -13.76 2.48
C LEU A 414 31.52 -14.28 3.83
N THR A 415 32.39 -14.87 4.65
CA THR A 415 32.04 -15.37 6.00
C THR A 415 31.48 -14.27 6.89
N LYS A 416 32.04 -13.06 6.83
CA LYS A 416 31.55 -11.89 7.57
C LYS A 416 30.24 -11.38 7.01
N VAL A 417 30.11 -11.27 5.69
CA VAL A 417 28.88 -10.85 5.02
C VAL A 417 27.72 -11.78 5.37
N LEU A 418 27.97 -13.09 5.44
CA LEU A 418 26.95 -14.09 5.81
C LEU A 418 26.68 -14.15 7.32
N ASN A 419 27.44 -13.43 8.16
CA ASN A 419 27.44 -13.56 9.62
C ASN A 419 27.59 -15.02 10.09
N VAL A 420 28.34 -15.84 9.35
CA VAL A 420 28.62 -17.21 9.77
C VAL A 420 29.63 -17.15 10.91
N LEU A 421 29.16 -17.41 12.13
CA LEU A 421 30.04 -17.57 13.27
C LEU A 421 30.98 -18.75 12.98
N SER A 422 32.29 -18.58 13.19
CA SER A 422 33.25 -19.66 13.08
C SER A 422 32.80 -20.84 13.96
N GLY A 423 32.94 -22.08 13.50
CA GLY A 423 32.52 -23.27 14.26
C GLY A 423 33.16 -23.44 15.64
N GLU A 424 34.22 -22.68 15.95
CA GLU A 424 34.86 -22.60 17.27
C GLU A 424 34.09 -21.70 18.27
N VAL A 425 33.36 -20.71 17.75
CA VAL A 425 32.65 -19.67 18.51
C VAL A 425 31.14 -19.81 18.36
N ALA A 426 30.68 -20.52 17.31
CA ALA A 426 29.30 -20.88 17.12
C ALA A 426 28.85 -21.80 18.26
N ALA A 427 27.98 -21.29 19.13
CA ALA A 427 27.27 -22.09 20.12
C ALA A 427 26.19 -22.91 19.40
N ASP A 428 26.62 -23.90 18.62
CA ASP A 428 25.70 -24.76 17.90
C ASP A 428 25.13 -25.83 18.83
N SER A 429 23.84 -26.11 18.67
CA SER A 429 23.07 -27.00 19.56
C SER A 429 23.57 -28.45 19.56
N GLU A 430 24.43 -28.81 18.61
CA GLU A 430 24.96 -30.17 18.41
C GLU A 430 26.30 -30.43 19.14
N ARG A 431 27.04 -29.40 19.59
CA ARG A 431 28.40 -29.54 20.18
C ARG A 431 28.50 -29.33 21.70
N ALA A 432 27.38 -29.32 22.43
CA ALA A 432 27.42 -29.08 23.88
C ALA A 432 27.87 -30.32 24.69
N GLY A 433 29.17 -30.41 24.94
CA GLY A 433 29.71 -31.17 26.07
C GLY A 433 29.47 -30.43 27.40
N ASP A 434 29.27 -31.22 28.45
CA ASP A 434 29.31 -30.89 29.88
C ASP A 434 27.98 -30.73 30.65
N THR A 435 27.95 -31.42 31.78
CA THR A 435 26.79 -31.93 32.53
C THR A 435 26.05 -30.88 33.37
N ALA A 436 26.51 -29.63 33.38
CA ALA A 436 25.77 -28.48 33.90
C ALA A 436 24.55 -28.11 33.02
N VAL A 437 24.54 -28.56 31.76
CA VAL A 437 23.47 -28.28 30.78
C VAL A 437 22.16 -29.01 31.12
N VAL A 438 22.14 -30.12 31.85
CA VAL A 438 20.89 -30.86 32.14
C VAL A 438 19.89 -30.04 32.97
N ARG A 439 20.36 -29.14 33.86
CA ARG A 439 19.48 -28.21 34.60
C ARG A 439 19.03 -27.01 33.76
N ARG A 440 19.85 -26.50 32.82
CA ARG A 440 19.41 -25.48 31.84
C ARG A 440 18.50 -26.07 30.76
N ARG A 441 18.67 -27.34 30.38
CA ARG A 441 17.87 -28.07 29.38
C ARG A 441 16.43 -28.28 29.83
N ARG A 442 16.16 -28.46 31.13
CA ARG A 442 14.77 -28.45 31.66
C ARG A 442 14.12 -27.07 31.56
N ARG A 443 14.84 -25.98 31.84
CA ARG A 443 14.32 -24.62 31.65
C ARG A 443 14.16 -24.24 30.17
N ALA A 444 15.10 -24.63 29.32
CA ALA A 444 15.03 -24.41 27.88
C ALA A 444 13.92 -25.25 27.22
N ALA A 445 13.72 -26.51 27.65
CA ALA A 445 12.62 -27.34 27.18
C ALA A 445 11.26 -26.80 27.65
N ALA A 446 11.16 -26.29 28.89
CA ALA A 446 9.96 -25.61 29.37
C ALA A 446 9.69 -24.32 28.60
N ALA A 447 10.72 -23.52 28.32
CA ALA A 447 10.62 -22.30 27.51
C ALA A 447 10.24 -22.60 26.05
N LEU A 448 10.81 -23.65 25.45
CA LEU A 448 10.47 -24.08 24.09
C LEU A 448 9.05 -24.68 24.03
N ALA A 449 8.62 -25.39 25.06
CA ALA A 449 7.24 -25.87 25.18
C ALA A 449 6.26 -24.70 25.34
N ALA A 450 6.60 -23.69 26.14
CA ALA A 450 5.82 -22.45 26.26
C ALA A 450 5.77 -21.67 24.94
N ASP A 451 6.89 -21.53 24.22
CA ASP A 451 6.94 -20.88 22.89
C ASP A 451 6.11 -21.67 21.87
N ARG A 452 6.19 -23.00 21.85
CA ARG A 452 5.34 -23.85 21.01
C ARG A 452 3.85 -23.68 21.34
N ARG A 453 3.48 -23.59 22.63
CA ARG A 453 2.11 -23.29 23.07
C ARG A 453 1.68 -21.90 22.61
N GLN A 454 2.50 -20.87 22.80
CA GLN A 454 2.20 -19.51 22.33
C GLN A 454 2.04 -19.44 20.80
N ARG A 455 2.90 -20.13 20.04
CA ARG A 455 2.75 -20.22 18.57
C ARG A 455 1.49 -20.97 18.15
N LYS A 456 1.10 -22.04 18.87
CA LYS A 456 -0.17 -22.75 18.64
C LYS A 456 -1.35 -21.80 18.91
N LYS A 457 -1.37 -21.11 20.05
CA LYS A 457 -2.40 -20.12 20.40
C LYS A 457 -2.46 -18.98 19.37
N PHE A 458 -1.33 -18.42 18.97
CA PHE A 458 -1.27 -17.39 17.93
C PHE A 458 -1.81 -17.89 16.59
N ARG A 459 -1.38 -19.06 16.13
CA ARG A 459 -1.87 -19.66 14.88
C ARG A 459 -3.37 -19.90 14.93
N ASN A 460 -3.90 -20.34 16.07
CA ASN A 460 -5.33 -20.57 16.25
C ASN A 460 -6.12 -19.25 16.23
N VAL A 461 -5.61 -18.19 16.87
CA VAL A 461 -6.21 -16.84 16.84
C VAL A 461 -6.19 -16.23 15.43
N VAL A 462 -5.08 -16.38 14.69
CA VAL A 462 -5.00 -15.92 13.31
C VAL A 462 -5.93 -16.73 12.41
N GLY A 463 -5.97 -18.05 12.58
CA GLY A 463 -6.84 -18.95 11.82
C GLY A 463 -8.33 -18.67 12.06
N SER A 464 -8.74 -18.39 13.30
CA SER A 464 -10.12 -18.01 13.62
C SER A 464 -10.48 -16.66 13.00
N SER A 465 -9.59 -15.67 13.09
CA SER A 465 -9.78 -14.34 12.48
C SER A 465 -9.94 -14.42 10.96
N LEU A 466 -9.08 -15.19 10.27
CA LEU A 466 -9.18 -15.39 8.83
C LEU A 466 -10.46 -16.12 8.42
N SER A 467 -10.89 -17.11 9.22
CA SER A 467 -12.16 -17.81 9.00
C SER A 467 -13.37 -16.89 9.17
N ALA A 468 -13.36 -16.01 10.17
CA ALA A 468 -14.41 -15.00 10.38
C ALA A 468 -14.50 -14.01 9.20
N ILE A 469 -13.36 -13.57 8.66
CA ILE A 469 -13.33 -12.72 7.45
C ILE A 469 -13.91 -13.46 6.24
N ALA A 470 -13.55 -14.73 6.05
CA ALA A 470 -14.06 -15.55 4.95
C ALA A 470 -15.59 -15.73 5.03
N ILE A 471 -16.12 -15.98 6.23
CA ILE A 471 -17.57 -16.05 6.50
C ILE A 471 -18.24 -14.72 6.15
N THR A 472 -17.70 -13.58 6.60
CA THR A 472 -18.25 -12.25 6.33
C THR A 472 -18.28 -11.95 4.82
N ASN A 473 -17.20 -12.24 4.10
CA ASN A 473 -17.14 -12.06 2.64
C ASN A 473 -18.20 -12.91 1.92
N LYS A 474 -18.51 -14.11 2.42
CA LYS A 474 -19.54 -14.97 1.84
C LYS A 474 -20.95 -14.49 2.14
N GLU A 475 -21.18 -13.95 3.34
CA GLU A 475 -22.45 -13.27 3.67
C GLU A 475 -22.67 -12.05 2.75
N ASP A 476 -21.64 -11.27 2.47
CA ASP A 476 -21.74 -10.11 1.56
C ASP A 476 -22.00 -10.55 0.10
N ASN A 477 -21.42 -11.67 -0.35
CA ASN A 477 -21.74 -12.23 -1.66
C ASN A 477 -23.20 -12.68 -1.75
N ILE A 478 -23.76 -13.24 -0.68
CA ILE A 478 -25.19 -13.59 -0.63
C ILE A 478 -26.04 -12.33 -0.76
N ARG A 479 -25.79 -11.30 0.08
CA ARG A 479 -26.51 -10.02 0.01
C ARG A 479 -26.47 -9.40 -1.39
N HIS A 480 -25.29 -9.43 -2.03
CA HIS A 480 -25.14 -8.88 -3.38
C HIS A 480 -25.94 -9.63 -4.44
N GLU A 481 -26.08 -10.95 -4.32
CA GLU A 481 -26.91 -11.74 -5.23
C GLU A 481 -28.41 -11.59 -4.89
N GLU A 482 -28.78 -11.42 -3.62
CA GLU A 482 -30.15 -11.08 -3.19
C GLU A 482 -30.61 -9.74 -3.79
N ASP A 483 -29.77 -8.71 -3.75
CA ASP A 483 -30.03 -7.42 -4.41
C ASP A 483 -30.27 -7.56 -5.92
N LYS A 484 -29.57 -8.48 -6.59
CA LYS A 484 -29.79 -8.75 -8.02
C LYS A 484 -31.13 -9.44 -8.26
N VAL A 485 -31.49 -10.40 -7.41
CA VAL A 485 -32.78 -11.08 -7.48
C VAL A 485 -33.91 -10.07 -7.30
N GLU A 486 -33.80 -9.15 -6.35
CA GLU A 486 -34.79 -8.10 -6.14
C GLU A 486 -34.94 -7.20 -7.39
N ARG A 487 -33.82 -6.69 -7.93
CA ARG A 487 -33.84 -5.87 -9.15
C ARG A 487 -34.43 -6.60 -10.36
N LEU A 488 -34.09 -7.87 -10.54
CA LEU A 488 -34.62 -8.68 -11.64
C LEU A 488 -36.11 -8.98 -11.45
N THR A 489 -36.58 -9.12 -10.21
CA THR A 489 -38.00 -9.30 -9.89
C THR A 489 -38.80 -8.06 -10.29
N PHE A 490 -38.32 -6.86 -9.96
CA PHE A 490 -38.95 -5.61 -10.41
C PHE A 490 -38.91 -5.46 -11.94
N ALA A 491 -37.81 -5.84 -12.59
CA ALA A 491 -37.71 -5.80 -14.05
C ALA A 491 -38.66 -6.80 -14.73
N GLN A 492 -38.89 -7.96 -14.13
CA GLN A 492 -39.86 -8.94 -14.61
C GLN A 492 -41.29 -8.39 -14.52
N LEU A 493 -41.68 -7.83 -13.37
CA LEU A 493 -43.00 -7.20 -13.19
C LEU A 493 -43.25 -6.08 -14.20
N ALA A 494 -42.25 -5.20 -14.41
CA ALA A 494 -42.36 -4.15 -15.43
C ALA A 494 -42.53 -4.72 -16.86
N ALA A 495 -41.89 -5.85 -17.16
CA ALA A 495 -42.05 -6.51 -18.45
C ALA A 495 -43.42 -7.21 -18.62
N GLU A 496 -44.00 -7.70 -17.52
CA GLU A 496 -45.37 -8.22 -17.48
C GLU A 496 -46.38 -7.10 -17.77
N ASP A 497 -46.21 -5.93 -17.15
CA ASP A 497 -47.04 -4.75 -17.41
C ASP A 497 -46.94 -4.24 -18.86
N GLU A 498 -45.76 -4.38 -19.49
CA GLU A 498 -45.53 -4.08 -20.91
C GLU A 498 -46.15 -5.13 -21.87
N GLY A 499 -46.60 -6.29 -21.37
CA GLY A 499 -47.07 -7.40 -22.20
C GLY A 499 -45.96 -8.06 -23.04
N ASN A 500 -44.71 -8.05 -22.56
CA ASN A 500 -43.56 -8.56 -23.30
C ASN A 500 -43.13 -9.95 -22.80
N ASP A 501 -43.85 -10.99 -23.22
CA ASP A 501 -43.64 -12.38 -22.79
C ASP A 501 -42.19 -12.87 -22.87
N ARG A 502 -41.46 -12.43 -23.91
CA ARG A 502 -40.05 -12.84 -24.11
C ARG A 502 -39.12 -12.26 -23.05
N LYS A 503 -39.36 -11.03 -22.61
CA LYS A 503 -38.59 -10.42 -21.50
C LYS A 503 -38.93 -11.12 -20.19
N VAL A 504 -40.20 -11.44 -19.96
CA VAL A 504 -40.66 -12.16 -18.77
C VAL A 504 -39.96 -13.52 -18.67
N GLU A 505 -39.91 -14.28 -19.76
CA GLU A 505 -39.21 -15.57 -19.81
C GLU A 505 -37.71 -15.42 -19.50
N LEU A 506 -37.04 -14.43 -20.11
CA LEU A 506 -35.61 -14.18 -19.89
C LEU A 506 -35.32 -13.81 -18.43
N TYR A 507 -36.10 -12.90 -17.84
CA TYR A 507 -35.93 -12.52 -16.44
C TYR A 507 -36.23 -13.70 -15.51
N GLY A 508 -37.22 -14.54 -15.83
CA GLY A 508 -37.48 -15.79 -15.11
C GLY A 508 -36.28 -16.74 -15.08
N GLN A 509 -35.60 -16.92 -16.22
CA GLN A 509 -34.38 -17.75 -16.29
C GLN A 509 -33.23 -17.16 -15.46
N LEU A 510 -33.03 -15.83 -15.52
CA LEU A 510 -32.00 -15.15 -14.73
C LEU A 510 -32.28 -15.23 -13.23
N LEU A 511 -33.54 -15.05 -12.82
CA LEU A 511 -33.96 -15.21 -11.43
C LEU A 511 -33.69 -16.62 -10.91
N ALA A 512 -34.02 -17.65 -11.69
CA ALA A 512 -33.73 -19.03 -11.33
C ALA A 512 -32.22 -19.27 -11.14
N HIS A 513 -31.39 -18.75 -12.04
CA HIS A 513 -29.93 -18.84 -11.95
C HIS A 513 -29.38 -18.16 -10.68
N HIS A 514 -29.79 -16.92 -10.40
CA HIS A 514 -29.30 -16.19 -9.22
C HIS A 514 -29.79 -16.81 -7.91
N LYS A 515 -31.03 -17.32 -7.86
CA LYS A 515 -31.54 -18.07 -6.70
C LYS A 515 -30.76 -19.36 -6.45
N ALA A 516 -30.41 -20.11 -7.49
CA ALA A 516 -29.57 -21.31 -7.36
C ALA A 516 -28.19 -20.95 -6.79
N LYS A 517 -27.57 -19.89 -7.31
CA LYS A 517 -26.27 -19.39 -6.83
C LYS A 517 -26.29 -18.92 -5.37
N ILE A 518 -27.38 -18.30 -4.92
CA ILE A 518 -27.58 -17.96 -3.50
C ILE A 518 -27.62 -19.25 -2.66
N GLY A 519 -28.33 -20.29 -3.12
CA GLY A 519 -28.34 -21.60 -2.48
C GLY A 519 -26.94 -22.20 -2.32
N ASP A 520 -26.15 -22.21 -3.39
CA ASP A 520 -24.76 -22.70 -3.35
C ASP A 520 -23.92 -21.92 -2.31
N TYR A 521 -24.05 -20.60 -2.25
CA TYR A 521 -23.36 -19.78 -1.25
C TYR A 521 -23.84 -20.01 0.18
N GLN A 522 -25.12 -20.29 0.39
CA GLN A 522 -25.66 -20.62 1.70
C GLN A 522 -25.13 -21.98 2.19
N ASP A 523 -25.04 -22.98 1.32
CA ASP A 523 -24.47 -24.29 1.63
C ASP A 523 -22.98 -24.19 1.98
N GLU A 524 -22.21 -23.45 1.17
CA GLU A 524 -20.81 -23.16 1.47
C GLU A 524 -20.63 -22.41 2.80
N LEU A 525 -21.47 -21.40 3.06
CA LEU A 525 -21.46 -20.64 4.32
C LEU A 525 -21.77 -21.54 5.52
N ALA A 526 -22.74 -22.44 5.39
CA ALA A 526 -23.07 -23.41 6.42
C ALA A 526 -21.89 -24.36 6.71
N ALA A 527 -21.21 -24.84 5.67
CA ALA A 527 -20.00 -25.65 5.81
C ALA A 527 -18.86 -24.88 6.50
N MET A 528 -18.64 -23.61 6.13
CA MET A 528 -17.64 -22.73 6.76
C MET A 528 -17.96 -22.46 8.23
N LYS A 529 -19.22 -22.15 8.57
CA LYS A 529 -19.65 -21.94 9.96
C LYS A 529 -19.47 -23.21 10.80
N LYS A 530 -19.77 -24.38 10.23
CA LYS A 530 -19.53 -25.67 10.90
C LYS A 530 -18.04 -25.92 11.17
N ALA A 531 -17.17 -25.66 10.18
CA ALA A 531 -15.73 -25.80 10.35
C ALA A 531 -15.16 -24.79 11.37
N TYR A 532 -15.65 -23.56 11.35
CA TYR A 532 -15.26 -22.52 12.31
C TYR A 532 -15.66 -22.87 13.74
N ASN A 533 -16.89 -23.34 13.96
CA ASN A 533 -17.34 -23.78 15.28
C ASN A 533 -16.50 -24.95 15.81
N LYS A 534 -16.13 -25.90 14.93
CA LYS A 534 -15.21 -26.98 15.31
C LYS A 534 -13.84 -26.45 15.76
N ILE A 535 -13.28 -25.45 15.08
CA ILE A 535 -12.01 -24.82 15.50
C ILE A 535 -12.17 -24.13 16.87
N LEU A 536 -13.32 -23.53 17.16
CA LEU A 536 -13.59 -22.93 18.47
C LEU A 536 -13.73 -23.98 19.57
N GLU A 537 -14.39 -25.11 19.30
CA GLU A 537 -14.49 -26.24 20.23
C GLU A 537 -13.10 -26.83 20.52
N ASP A 538 -12.32 -27.14 19.48
CA ASP A 538 -10.95 -27.67 19.61
C ASP A 538 -10.01 -26.72 20.37
N ASN A 539 -10.28 -25.41 20.38
CA ASN A 539 -9.50 -24.42 21.13
C ASN A 539 -9.88 -24.34 22.61
N ASN A 540 -11.12 -24.65 22.98
CA ASN A 540 -11.57 -24.61 24.38
C ASN A 540 -11.09 -25.85 25.15
N ASP A 541 -11.03 -27.01 24.49
CA ASP A 541 -10.57 -28.26 25.10
C ASP A 541 -9.08 -28.21 25.50
N ASP A 542 -8.26 -27.42 24.79
CA ASP A 542 -6.83 -27.24 25.09
C ASP A 542 -6.56 -26.47 26.40
N ASP A 543 -7.55 -25.76 26.96
CA ASP A 543 -7.40 -24.96 28.19
C ASP A 543 -7.91 -25.70 29.47
N GLU A 544 -8.56 -26.87 29.36
CA GLU A 544 -9.05 -27.64 30.52
C GLU A 544 -8.03 -28.64 31.13
N ASP A 545 -6.94 -28.95 30.41
CA ASP A 545 -5.90 -29.91 30.83
C ASP A 545 -4.66 -29.25 31.52
N GLU A 546 -4.70 -27.94 31.81
CA GLU A 546 -3.70 -27.21 32.63
C GLU A 546 -4.16 -27.06 34.09
#